data_AF-A0A6P0TKD1-F1
#
_entry.id   AF-A0A6P0TKD1-F1
#
_cell.length_a   1.000
_cell.length_b   1.000
_cell.length_c   1.000
_cell.angle_alpha   90.00
_cell.angle_beta   90.00
_cell.angle_gamma   90.00
#
_symmetry.space_group_name_H-M   'P 1'
#
loop_
_entity.id
_entity.type
_entity.pdbx_description
1 polymer ?
#
loop_
_entity_poly.entity_id
_entity_poly.type
_entity_poly.pdbx_seq_one_letter_code
_entity_poly.pdbx_strand_id
1 'polypeptide(L)'
;ELRVYPDLGAEKNVAERGQRTLAIEIKVFGTIGQLSELQKAIGQYVLYRSILRRGESTRLPYLAIPSEIYQGLFQKKIIQHLIQDERIHLIVFNPFTEVLEQWID
;
A
#
# COMPACT_ATOMS: atom_id res chain seq x y z
N GLU A 1 6.60 7.03 22.79
CA GLU A 1 5.50 6.49 21.97
C GLU A 1 5.77 6.83 20.51
N LEU A 2 5.86 5.83 19.64
CA LEU A 2 6.11 6.05 18.21
C LEU A 2 4.75 6.31 17.53
N ARG A 3 4.43 7.59 17.27
CA ARG A 3 3.26 7.98 16.47
C ARG A 3 3.68 8.01 15.02
N VAL A 4 3.29 6.98 14.26
CA VAL A 4 3.47 6.97 12.81
C VAL A 4 2.12 7.34 12.20
N TYR A 5 2.09 8.44 11.46
CA TYR A 5 0.88 8.94 10.81
C TYR A 5 0.63 8.11 9.54
N PRO A 6 -0.46 7.35 9.43
CA PRO A 6 -1.03 7.07 8.11
C PRO A 6 -1.38 8.44 7.49
N ASP A 7 -1.06 8.64 6.22
CA ASP A 7 -1.37 9.90 5.54
C ASP A 7 -2.90 10.08 5.57
N LEU A 8 -3.36 11.00 6.43
CA LEU A 8 -4.78 11.27 6.77
C LEU A 8 -5.60 11.70 5.54
N GLY A 9 -4.96 11.97 4.40
CA GLY A 9 -5.62 12.22 3.11
C GLY A 9 -6.28 10.99 2.50
N ALA A 10 -5.70 9.79 2.70
CA ALA A 10 -6.27 8.54 2.17
C ALA A 10 -7.50 8.06 2.97
N GLU A 11 -7.66 8.51 4.22
CA GLU A 11 -8.81 8.14 5.05
C GLU A 11 -10.14 8.71 4.50
N LYS A 12 -10.13 9.83 3.77
CA LYS A 12 -11.37 10.49 3.32
C LYS A 12 -12.11 9.75 2.21
N ASN A 13 -11.40 9.16 1.24
CA ASN A 13 -12.02 8.47 0.10
C ASN A 13 -12.14 6.95 0.31
N VAL A 14 -11.41 6.39 1.28
CA VAL A 14 -11.45 4.96 1.60
C VAL A 14 -12.55 4.61 2.63
N ALA A 15 -13.15 5.63 3.27
CA ALA A 15 -14.22 5.46 4.24
C ALA A 15 -15.57 5.00 3.65
N GLU A 16 -15.76 4.98 2.32
CA GLU A 16 -17.07 4.72 1.70
C GLU A 16 -17.50 3.23 1.69
N ARG A 17 -16.59 2.29 1.98
CA ARG A 17 -16.99 0.91 2.28
C ARG A 17 -16.56 0.52 3.69
N GLY A 18 -17.50 0.72 4.61
CA GLY A 18 -17.58 0.18 5.97
C GLY A 18 -16.33 -0.55 6.50
N GLN A 19 -15.57 0.17 7.34
CA GLN A 19 -14.44 -0.28 8.16
C GLN A 19 -13.02 -0.09 7.58
N ARG A 20 -12.57 1.18 7.64
CA ARG A 20 -11.23 1.59 8.14
C ARG A 20 -10.03 0.77 7.60
N THR A 21 -9.83 0.81 6.30
CA THR A 21 -8.57 0.40 5.65
C THR A 21 -7.44 1.36 6.04
N LEU A 22 -6.27 0.83 6.36
CA LEU A 22 -5.05 1.63 6.56
C LEU A 22 -4.23 1.62 5.27
N ALA A 23 -4.31 2.68 4.47
CA ALA A 23 -3.50 2.79 3.26
C ALA A 23 -2.10 3.32 3.60
N ILE A 24 -1.07 2.56 3.23
CA ILE A 24 0.33 2.99 3.22
C ILE A 24 0.61 3.44 1.80
N GLU A 25 0.71 4.75 1.60
CA GLU A 25 0.99 5.32 0.28
C GLU A 25 2.48 5.20 -0.05
N ILE A 26 2.79 4.61 -1.20
CA ILE A 26 4.13 4.71 -1.77
C ILE A 26 4.18 5.92 -2.70
N LYS A 27 4.98 6.91 -2.35
CA LYS A 27 5.36 8.00 -3.25
C LYS A 27 6.66 7.62 -3.94
N VAL A 28 6.58 6.85 -5.03
CA VAL A 28 7.76 6.49 -5.83
C VAL A 28 8.12 7.66 -6.73
N PHE A 29 9.27 8.30 -6.49
CA PHE A 29 9.79 9.38 -7.34
C PHE A 29 10.89 8.85 -8.27
N GLY A 30 10.54 8.50 -9.51
CA GLY A 30 11.49 8.25 -10.60
C GLY A 30 12.08 6.83 -10.73
N THR A 31 13.00 6.66 -11.67
CA THR A 31 13.64 5.38 -12.04
C THR A 31 14.80 4.98 -11.14
N ILE A 32 15.45 5.95 -10.49
CA ILE A 32 16.56 5.71 -9.56
C ILE A 32 15.97 5.35 -8.20
N GLY A 33 16.30 4.17 -7.68
CA GLY A 33 15.88 3.77 -6.32
C GLY A 33 14.57 2.98 -6.22
N GLN A 34 14.01 2.49 -7.33
CA GLN A 34 12.78 1.68 -7.31
C GLN A 34 12.86 0.47 -6.36
N LEU A 35 14.01 -0.20 -6.29
CA LEU A 35 14.19 -1.35 -5.39
C LEU A 35 14.23 -0.93 -3.91
N SER A 36 14.92 0.17 -3.57
CA SER A 36 14.97 0.65 -2.19
C SER A 36 13.62 1.17 -1.72
N GLU A 37 12.86 1.85 -2.59
CA GLU A 37 11.50 2.31 -2.26
C GLU A 37 10.54 1.12 -2.12
N LEU A 38 10.65 0.10 -2.97
CA LEU A 38 9.90 -1.13 -2.82
C LEU A 38 10.22 -1.84 -1.49
N GLN A 39 11.51 -1.95 -1.12
CA GLN A 39 11.93 -2.53 0.15
C GLN A 39 11.36 -1.76 1.35
N LYS A 40 11.41 -0.43 1.32
CA LYS A 40 10.82 0.43 2.37
C LYS A 40 9.31 0.22 2.48
N ALA A 41 8.62 0.24 1.34
CA ALA A 41 7.17 0.07 1.26
C ALA A 41 6.72 -1.28 1.81
N ILE A 42 7.36 -2.37 1.38
CA ILE A 42 7.08 -3.71 1.89
C ILE A 42 7.42 -3.81 3.38
N GLY A 43 8.56 -3.26 3.80
CA GLY A 43 8.94 -3.23 5.23
C GLY A 43 7.91 -2.51 6.10
N GLN A 44 7.42 -1.36 5.65
CA GLN A 44 6.34 -0.63 6.33
C GLN A 44 5.05 -1.46 6.38
N TYR A 45 4.64 -2.04 5.25
CA TYR A 45 3.44 -2.88 5.19
C TYR A 45 3.50 -4.05 6.19
N VAL A 46 4.61 -4.79 6.20
CA VAL A 46 4.82 -5.92 7.12
C VAL A 46 4.82 -5.46 8.57
N LEU A 47 5.47 -4.34 8.88
CA LEU A 47 5.51 -3.77 10.24
C LEU A 47 4.11 -3.40 10.72
N TYR A 48 3.33 -2.67 9.92
CA TYR A 48 1.97 -2.26 10.28
C TYR A 48 1.03 -3.45 10.41
N ARG A 49 1.08 -4.41 9.49
CA ARG A 49 0.32 -5.66 9.59
C ARG A 49 0.61 -6.37 10.92
N SER A 50 1.87 -6.43 11.33
CA SER A 50 2.28 -7.04 12.60
C SER A 50 1.69 -6.28 13.81
N ILE A 51 1.73 -4.94 13.79
CA ILE A 51 1.15 -4.10 14.85
C ILE A 51 -0.37 -4.28 14.93
N LEU A 52 -1.07 -4.20 13.81
CA LEU A 52 -2.53 -4.35 13.74
C LEU A 52 -2.97 -5.73 14.24
N ARG A 53 -2.29 -6.79 13.80
CA ARG A 53 -2.59 -8.16 14.23
C ARG A 53 -2.40 -8.35 15.74
N ARG A 54 -1.33 -7.78 16.31
CA ARG A 54 -1.04 -7.87 17.76
C ARG A 54 -2.00 -7.03 18.60
N GLY A 55 -2.51 -5.93 18.05
CA GLY A 55 -3.54 -5.10 18.67
C GLY A 55 -4.98 -5.59 18.44
N GLU A 56 -5.15 -6.83 17.97
CA GLU A 56 -6.47 -7.45 17.67
C GLU A 56 -7.38 -6.59 16.77
N SER A 57 -6.76 -5.79 15.89
CA SER A 57 -7.48 -4.93 14.97
C SER A 57 -8.06 -5.76 13.82
N THR A 58 -9.33 -5.53 13.49
CA THR A 58 -9.97 -6.09 12.28
C THR A 58 -9.53 -5.39 10.99
N ARG A 59 -8.79 -4.28 11.11
CA ARG A 59 -8.28 -3.51 9.96
C ARG A 59 -7.16 -4.23 9.24
N LEU A 60 -7.18 -4.18 7.92
CA LEU A 60 -6.10 -4.63 7.05
C LEU A 60 -5.33 -3.43 6.50
N PRO A 61 -3.98 -3.48 6.50
CA PRO A 61 -3.22 -2.50 5.75
C PRO A 61 -3.35 -2.79 4.25
N TYR A 62 -3.32 -1.73 3.45
CA TYR A 62 -3.18 -1.80 2.01
C TYR A 62 -1.99 -0.97 1.58
N LEU A 63 -1.31 -1.41 0.53
CA LEU A 63 -0.23 -0.68 -0.09
C LEU A 63 -0.79 0.10 -1.28
N ALA A 64 -0.91 1.41 -1.15
CA ALA A 64 -1.40 2.27 -2.22
C ALA A 64 -0.27 2.62 -3.18
N ILE A 65 -0.45 2.30 -4.47
CA ILE A 65 0.55 2.48 -5.51
C ILE A 65 -0.02 3.20 -6.74
N PRO A 66 0.77 4.06 -7.42
CA PRO A 66 0.35 4.67 -8.67
C PRO A 66 0.11 3.62 -9.77
N SER A 67 -0.86 3.89 -10.65
CA SER A 67 -1.22 3.00 -11.76
C SER A 67 -0.06 2.73 -12.72
N GLU A 68 0.82 3.71 -12.95
CA GLU A 68 2.05 3.52 -13.73
C GLU A 68 3.02 2.51 -13.08
N ILE A 69 3.15 2.53 -11.75
CA ILE A 69 4.01 1.61 -10.99
C ILE A 69 3.39 0.23 -10.97
N TYR A 70 2.06 0.16 -10.87
CA TYR A 70 1.33 -1.09 -10.95
C TYR A 70 1.55 -1.78 -12.30
N GLN A 71 1.34 -1.05 -13.40
CA GLN A 71 1.47 -1.56 -14.77
C GLN A 71 2.92 -1.88 -15.17
N GLY A 72 3.90 -1.18 -14.59
CA GLY A 72 5.32 -1.40 -14.84
C GLY A 72 5.98 -2.39 -13.90
N LEU A 73 6.33 -1.93 -12.69
CA LEU A 73 7.14 -2.68 -11.74
C LEU A 73 6.37 -3.87 -11.15
N PHE A 74 5.11 -3.66 -10.74
CA PHE A 74 4.36 -4.70 -10.05
C PHE A 74 3.86 -5.80 -10.99
N GLN A 75 3.76 -5.57 -12.30
CA GLN A 75 3.49 -6.66 -13.26
C GLN A 75 4.67 -7.62 -13.47
N LYS A 76 5.87 -7.32 -12.95
CA LYS A 76 7.00 -8.25 -13.03
C LYS A 76 6.72 -9.49 -12.20
N LYS A 77 6.87 -10.68 -12.79
CA LYS A 77 6.58 -11.98 -12.15
C LYS A 77 7.17 -12.13 -10.74
N ILE A 78 8.42 -11.72 -10.55
CA ILE A 78 9.08 -11.80 -9.24
C ILE A 78 8.39 -10.94 -8.18
N ILE A 79 7.87 -9.77 -8.57
CA ILE A 79 7.12 -8.90 -7.67
C ILE A 79 5.73 -9.49 -7.40
N GLN A 80 5.05 -10.00 -8.42
CA GLN A 80 3.77 -10.71 -8.24
C GLN A 80 3.87 -11.88 -7.26
N HIS A 81 4.91 -12.72 -7.36
CA HIS A 81 5.14 -13.80 -6.40
C HIS A 81 5.35 -13.25 -4.98
N LEU A 82 6.17 -12.20 -4.82
CA LEU A 82 6.39 -11.57 -3.51
C LEU A 82 5.09 -11.03 -2.90
N ILE A 83 4.24 -10.36 -3.69
CA ILE A 83 2.93 -9.87 -3.23
C ILE A 83 2.05 -11.03 -2.75
N GLN A 84 2.03 -12.15 -3.49
CA GLN A 84 1.25 -13.34 -3.13
C GLN A 84 1.78 -14.03 -1.88
N ASP A 85 3.08 -14.30 -1.81
CA ASP A 85 3.74 -14.97 -0.70
C ASP A 85 3.54 -14.20 0.62
N GLU A 86 3.69 -12.87 0.53
CA GLU A 86 3.48 -12.00 1.67
C GLU A 86 2.02 -11.64 1.92
N ARG A 87 1.05 -11.99 1.06
CA ARG A 87 -0.36 -11.54 1.18
C ARG A 87 -0.45 -10.01 1.33
N ILE A 88 0.15 -9.31 0.37
CA ILE A 88 0.13 -7.85 0.33
C ILE A 88 -1.11 -7.39 -0.42
N HIS A 89 -2.01 -6.69 0.26
CA HIS A 89 -3.16 -6.07 -0.36
C HIS A 89 -2.74 -4.74 -1.01
N LEU A 90 -3.20 -4.49 -2.23
CA LEU A 90 -2.85 -3.31 -3.01
C LEU A 90 -4.07 -2.43 -3.27
N ILE A 91 -3.85 -1.12 -3.28
CA ILE A 91 -4.76 -0.15 -3.87
C ILE A 91 -4.01 0.49 -5.04
N VAL A 92 -4.59 0.45 -6.22
CA VAL A 92 -4.05 1.16 -7.39
C VAL A 92 -4.80 2.47 -7.53
N PHE A 93 -4.08 3.57 -7.66
CA PHE A 93 -4.68 4.89 -7.85
C PHE A 93 -4.04 5.66 -8.99
N ASN A 94 -4.80 6.60 -9.54
CA ASN A 94 -4.31 7.54 -10.53
C ASN A 94 -3.68 8.75 -9.81
N PRO A 95 -2.37 9.01 -9.96
CA PRO A 95 -1.73 10.11 -9.26
C PRO A 95 -2.11 11.50 -9.81
N PHE A 96 -2.66 11.58 -11.03
CA PHE A 96 -3.03 12.86 -11.65
C PHE A 96 -4.46 13.28 -11.34
N THR A 97 -5.37 12.31 -11.25
CA THR A 97 -6.79 12.57 -10.93
C THR A 97 -7.14 12.29 -9.47
N GLU A 98 -6.22 11.73 -8.69
CA GLU A 98 -6.40 11.34 -7.28
C GLU A 98 -7.56 10.35 -7.06
N VAL A 99 -7.85 9.53 -8.08
CA VAL A 99 -8.94 8.52 -8.04
C VAL A 99 -8.37 7.13 -7.78
N LEU A 100 -9.04 6.36 -6.91
CA LEU A 100 -8.76 4.94 -6.73
C LEU A 100 -9.29 4.15 -7.93
N GLU A 101 -8.40 3.42 -8.60
CA GLU A 101 -8.72 2.66 -9.82
C GLU A 101 -9.02 1.19 -9.51
N GLN A 102 -8.26 0.56 -8.60
CA GLN A 102 -8.39 -0.88 -8.30
C GLN A 102 -8.08 -1.21 -6.84
N TRP A 103 -8.70 -2.30 -6.37
CA TRP A 103 -8.42 -2.97 -5.10
C TRP A 103 -8.00 -4.40 -5.41
N ILE A 104 -6.90 -4.85 -4.82
CA ILE A 104 -6.34 -6.18 -5.05
C ILE A 104 -6.06 -6.80 -3.69
N ASP A 105 -6.76 -7.89 -3.38
CA ASP A 105 -6.66 -8.61 -2.12
C ASP A 105 -5.70 -9.81 -2.19
#